data_AF-A0A418Y987-F1
#
_entry.id   AF-A0A418Y987-F1
#
_cell.length_a   1.000
_cell.length_b   1.000
_cell.length_c   1.000
_cell.angle_alpha   90.00
_cell.angle_beta   90.00
_cell.angle_gamma   90.00
#
_symmetry.space_group_name_H-M   'P 1'
#
loop_
_entity.id
_entity.type
_entity.pdbx_description
1 polymer ?
#
loop_
_entity_poly.entity_id
_entity_poly.type
_entity_poly.pdbx_seq_one_letter_code
_entity_poly.pdbx_strand_id
1 'polypeptide(L)'
;MSINDGETLYRYASPNILPEDQDELPLSIFNDPEMSCDWMKYQENPEASAQVAHGRNMVISITVCDEIRNPRNPKREGEVVSAWAQQFLHDPVAEVANDPFTPNESHSLIKGKKKGAVTTAIRKNSTFRVV
;
A
#
# COMPACT_ATOMS: atom_id res chain seq x y z
N MET A 1 15.20 5.43 2.15
CA MET A 1 14.87 6.83 1.73
C MET A 1 13.45 7.16 2.20
N SER A 2 13.11 8.42 2.50
CA SER A 2 11.71 8.79 2.80
C SER A 2 10.93 8.97 1.50
N ILE A 3 9.73 8.40 1.43
CA ILE A 3 8.81 8.56 0.29
C ILE A 3 7.90 9.74 0.58
N ASN A 4 7.82 10.68 -0.36
CA ASN A 4 7.14 11.96 -0.22
C ASN A 4 5.69 11.90 -0.67
N ASP A 5 4.92 12.93 -0.32
CA ASP A 5 3.55 13.08 -0.80
C ASP A 5 3.53 13.32 -2.32
N GLY A 6 2.50 12.82 -2.98
CA GLY A 6 2.34 12.79 -4.43
C GLY A 6 2.96 11.56 -5.11
N GLU A 7 3.78 10.78 -4.40
CA GLU A 7 4.37 9.56 -4.94
C GLU A 7 3.40 8.38 -4.91
N THR A 8 3.57 7.42 -5.82
CA THR A 8 2.70 6.25 -5.93
C THR A 8 3.40 4.98 -5.45
N LEU A 9 2.68 4.19 -4.66
CA LEU A 9 3.07 2.85 -4.22
C LEU A 9 2.12 1.82 -4.81
N TYR A 10 2.64 0.67 -5.20
CA TYR A 10 1.88 -0.47 -5.68
C TYR A 10 1.76 -1.54 -4.60
N ARG A 11 0.55 -2.03 -4.38
CA ARG A 11 0.27 -3.20 -3.56
C ARG A 11 -0.40 -4.25 -4.43
N TYR A 12 -0.05 -5.50 -4.19
CA TYR A 12 -0.54 -6.62 -4.99
C TYR A 12 -1.43 -7.50 -4.14
N ALA A 13 -2.54 -7.92 -4.70
CA ALA A 13 -3.43 -8.86 -4.04
C ALA A 13 -4.07 -9.82 -5.05
N SER A 14 -4.72 -10.85 -4.53
CA SER A 14 -5.54 -11.74 -5.36
C SER A 14 -6.86 -11.03 -5.71
N PRO A 15 -7.39 -11.17 -6.93
CA PRO A 15 -8.69 -10.60 -7.31
C PRO A 15 -9.84 -11.20 -6.49
N ASN A 16 -9.69 -12.43 -5.99
CA ASN A 16 -10.69 -13.12 -5.18
C ASN A 16 -10.99 -12.44 -3.83
N ILE A 17 -10.24 -11.40 -3.46
CA ILE A 17 -10.54 -10.62 -2.25
C ILE A 17 -11.72 -9.67 -2.45
N LEU A 18 -12.06 -9.34 -3.71
CA LEU A 18 -13.25 -8.57 -4.06
C LEU A 18 -14.40 -9.57 -4.18
N PRO A 19 -15.41 -9.51 -3.30
CA PRO A 19 -16.64 -10.27 -3.51
C PRO A 19 -17.29 -9.86 -4.82
N GLU A 20 -18.07 -10.77 -5.42
CA GLU A 20 -18.93 -10.44 -6.56
C GLU A 20 -19.78 -9.20 -6.21
N ASP A 21 -19.89 -8.27 -7.15
CA ASP A 21 -20.65 -7.01 -7.04
C ASP A 21 -20.09 -5.93 -6.07
N GLN A 22 -18.81 -5.99 -5.67
CA GLN A 22 -18.16 -4.87 -4.97
C GLN A 22 -17.26 -4.03 -5.89
N ASP A 23 -17.56 -2.73 -5.96
CA ASP A 23 -16.77 -1.73 -6.68
C ASP A 23 -15.64 -1.10 -5.82
N GLU A 24 -15.61 -1.39 -4.51
CA GLU A 24 -14.65 -0.82 -3.57
C GLU A 24 -13.68 -1.86 -2.99
N LEU A 25 -12.42 -1.47 -2.82
CA LEU A 25 -11.43 -2.28 -2.11
C LEU A 25 -11.84 -2.53 -0.65
N PRO A 26 -11.81 -3.78 -0.15
CA PRO A 26 -12.12 -4.06 1.24
C PRO A 26 -11.03 -3.48 2.15
N LEU A 27 -11.43 -2.82 3.24
CA LEU A 27 -10.49 -2.18 4.17
C LEU A 27 -9.50 -3.16 4.82
N SER A 28 -9.87 -4.44 4.91
CA SER A 28 -9.05 -5.50 5.51
C SER A 28 -7.69 -5.67 4.84
N ILE A 29 -7.58 -5.32 3.55
CA ILE A 29 -6.35 -5.48 2.76
C ILE A 29 -5.27 -4.49 3.18
N PHE A 30 -5.65 -3.45 3.94
CA PHE A 30 -4.76 -2.39 4.40
C PHE A 30 -4.44 -2.50 5.91
N ASN A 31 -4.79 -3.62 6.56
CA ASN A 31 -4.66 -3.77 8.01
C ASN A 31 -3.23 -4.12 8.50
N ASP A 32 -2.31 -4.46 7.58
CA ASP A 32 -0.95 -4.85 7.93
C ASP A 32 -0.18 -3.68 8.57
N PRO A 33 0.33 -3.79 9.81
CA PRO A 33 1.08 -2.71 10.47
C PRO A 33 2.33 -2.28 9.70
N GLU A 34 2.96 -3.23 9.00
CA GLU A 34 4.06 -3.01 8.07
C GLU A 34 3.60 -3.46 6.68
N MET A 35 2.85 -2.58 6.02
CA MET A 35 2.23 -2.90 4.74
C MET A 35 3.27 -2.83 3.63
N SER A 36 3.66 -3.98 3.10
CA SER A 36 4.57 -4.11 1.96
C SER A 36 3.92 -3.61 0.66
N CYS A 37 4.70 -2.82 -0.08
CA CYS A 37 4.38 -2.20 -1.35
C CYS A 37 5.65 -2.11 -2.23
N ASP A 38 5.48 -1.82 -3.51
CA ASP A 38 6.55 -1.45 -4.44
C ASP A 38 6.43 0.04 -4.78
N TRP A 39 7.53 0.78 -4.71
CA TRP A 39 7.53 2.20 -5.05
C TRP A 39 7.63 2.37 -6.57
N MET A 40 6.68 3.09 -7.16
CA MET A 40 6.61 3.35 -8.61
C MET A 40 7.92 3.88 -9.19
N LYS A 41 8.67 4.67 -8.41
CA LYS A 41 9.98 5.21 -8.80
C LYS A 41 10.98 4.14 -9.25
N TYR A 42 10.89 2.94 -8.69
CA TYR A 42 11.77 1.81 -9.01
C TYR A 42 11.03 0.65 -9.70
N GLN A 43 9.70 0.69 -9.73
CA GLN A 43 8.85 -0.29 -10.44
C GLN A 43 7.86 0.44 -11.34
N GLU A 44 8.30 0.93 -12.50
CA GLU A 44 7.43 1.68 -13.42
C GLU A 44 6.32 0.80 -14.02
N ASN A 45 6.59 -0.50 -14.18
CA ASN A 45 5.65 -1.47 -14.73
C ASN A 45 5.22 -2.48 -13.65
N PRO A 46 4.17 -2.20 -12.85
CA PRO A 46 3.74 -3.11 -11.78
C PRO A 46 3.30 -4.49 -12.28
N GLU A 47 2.88 -4.62 -13.54
CA GLU A 47 2.44 -5.90 -14.14
C GLU A 47 3.59 -6.89 -14.29
N ALA A 48 4.83 -6.39 -14.38
CA ALA A 48 6.04 -7.21 -14.43
C ALA A 48 6.52 -7.68 -13.04
N SER A 49 5.85 -7.30 -11.95
CA SER A 49 6.24 -7.70 -10.60
C SER A 49 6.11 -9.21 -10.41
N ALA A 50 7.05 -9.80 -9.66
CA ALA A 50 6.97 -11.20 -9.25
C ALA A 50 5.64 -11.51 -8.51
N GLN A 51 5.06 -10.53 -7.81
CA GLN A 51 3.77 -10.69 -7.15
C GLN A 51 2.66 -11.07 -8.14
N VAL A 52 2.64 -10.43 -9.32
CA VAL A 52 1.68 -10.72 -10.39
C VAL A 52 1.92 -12.09 -11.00
N ALA A 53 3.18 -12.42 -11.31
CA ALA A 53 3.56 -13.74 -11.83
C ALA A 53 3.18 -14.90 -10.87
N HIS A 54 3.10 -14.62 -9.57
CA HIS A 54 2.70 -15.56 -8.53
C HIS A 54 1.21 -15.46 -8.12
N GLY A 55 0.36 -14.90 -8.99
CA GLY A 55 -1.10 -14.94 -8.84
C GLY A 55 -1.72 -13.80 -8.02
N ARG A 56 -0.93 -12.80 -7.61
CA ARG A 56 -1.45 -11.54 -7.05
C ARG A 56 -1.64 -10.51 -8.16
N ASN A 57 -2.50 -10.86 -9.11
CA ASN A 57 -2.72 -10.10 -10.34
C ASN A 57 -3.75 -8.96 -10.20
N MET A 58 -4.03 -8.51 -8.98
CA MET A 58 -4.69 -7.22 -8.76
C MET A 58 -3.68 -6.20 -8.28
N VAL A 59 -3.45 -5.16 -9.08
CA VAL A 59 -2.54 -4.05 -8.79
C VAL A 59 -3.33 -2.91 -8.17
N ILE A 60 -3.03 -2.59 -6.92
CA ILE A 60 -3.58 -1.46 -6.17
C ILE A 60 -2.55 -0.34 -6.18
N SER A 61 -2.89 0.80 -6.75
CA SER A 61 -2.03 2.00 -6.79
C SER A 61 -2.46 2.96 -5.69
N ILE A 62 -1.58 3.25 -4.74
CA ILE A 62 -1.82 4.09 -3.56
C ILE A 62 -1.04 5.39 -3.77
N THR A 63 -1.73 6.53 -3.79
CA THR A 63 -1.07 7.84 -3.84
C THR A 63 -0.79 8.32 -2.42
N VAL A 64 0.48 8.56 -2.11
CA VAL A 64 0.91 9.07 -0.80
C VAL A 64 0.42 10.51 -0.63
N CYS A 65 -0.25 10.80 0.47
CA CYS A 65 -0.76 12.14 0.79
C CYS A 65 -0.84 12.37 2.31
N ASP A 66 -1.01 13.63 2.70
CA ASP A 66 -1.13 14.04 4.10
C ASP A 66 -2.26 13.31 4.84
N GLU A 67 -3.39 13.02 4.17
CA GLU A 67 -4.51 12.29 4.80
C GLU A 67 -4.09 10.88 5.26
N ILE A 68 -3.20 10.21 4.53
CA ILE A 68 -2.68 8.91 4.94
C ILE A 68 -1.53 9.08 5.95
N ARG A 69 -0.64 10.04 5.73
CA ARG A 69 0.53 10.27 6.60
C ARG A 69 0.13 10.73 7.99
N ASN A 70 -0.84 11.63 8.08
CA ASN A 70 -1.33 12.29 9.29
C ASN A 70 -2.86 12.17 9.40
N PRO A 71 -3.38 10.95 9.62
CA PRO A 71 -4.81 10.73 9.61
C PRO A 71 -5.50 11.44 10.77
N ARG A 72 -6.63 12.08 10.45
CA ARG A 72 -7.42 12.90 11.38
C ARG A 72 -8.45 12.05 12.13
N ASN A 73 -8.80 12.48 13.33
CA ASN A 73 -9.86 11.85 14.11
C ASN A 73 -11.23 12.09 13.47
N PRO A 74 -11.95 11.06 12.99
CA PRO A 74 -13.26 11.26 12.38
C PRO A 74 -14.33 11.73 13.40
N LYS A 75 -14.09 11.55 14.70
CA LYS A 75 -15.00 12.00 15.76
C LYS A 75 -14.72 13.44 16.21
N ARG A 76 -13.56 14.00 15.86
CA ARG A 76 -13.10 15.32 16.28
C ARG A 76 -12.35 15.97 15.12
N GLU A 77 -13.07 16.75 14.35
CA GLU A 77 -12.54 17.39 13.15
C GLU A 77 -11.33 18.28 13.50
N GLY A 78 -10.24 18.14 12.73
CA GLY A 78 -9.00 18.88 12.93
C GLY A 78 -8.00 18.28 13.92
N GLU A 79 -8.38 17.28 14.72
CA GLU A 79 -7.44 16.59 15.63
C GLU A 79 -6.60 15.58 14.84
N VAL A 80 -5.30 15.87 14.70
CA VAL A 80 -4.31 14.88 14.25
C VAL A 80 -3.92 14.02 15.44
N VAL A 81 -4.08 12.70 15.31
CA VAL A 81 -3.68 11.75 16.35
C VAL A 81 -2.30 11.22 15.99
N SER A 82 -1.23 11.73 16.62
CA SER A 82 0.15 11.36 16.30
C SER A 82 0.41 9.85 16.38
N ALA A 83 -0.31 9.13 17.25
CA ALA A 83 -0.24 7.68 17.37
C ALA A 83 -0.79 6.92 16.14
N TRP A 84 -1.46 7.61 15.22
CA TRP A 84 -1.97 7.06 13.96
C TRP A 84 -1.15 7.53 12.76
N ALA A 85 -0.09 8.31 12.95
CA ALA A 85 0.78 8.72 11.86
C ALA A 85 1.37 7.49 11.14
N GLN A 86 1.50 7.60 9.82
CA GLN A 86 2.07 6.57 8.97
C GLN A 86 3.43 7.03 8.45
N GLN A 87 4.39 6.12 8.46
CA GLN A 87 5.72 6.33 7.89
C GLN A 87 5.82 5.60 6.56
N PHE A 88 6.33 6.28 5.54
CA PHE A 88 6.54 5.71 4.22
C PHE A 88 8.05 5.58 3.98
N LEU A 89 8.51 4.35 3.89
CA LEU A 89 9.92 4.01 3.84
C LEU A 89 10.24 3.28 2.55
N HIS A 90 11.26 3.71 1.85
CA HIS A 90 11.92 2.88 0.84
C HIS A 90 12.89 1.94 1.56
N ASP A 91 12.62 0.63 1.42
CA ASP A 91 13.21 -0.46 2.18
C ASP A 91 13.55 -1.62 1.23
N PRO A 92 14.50 -1.43 0.28
CA PRO A 92 14.82 -2.45 -0.71
C PRO A 92 15.24 -3.76 -0.05
N VAL A 93 14.76 -4.89 -0.59
CA VAL A 93 15.04 -6.21 -0.04
C VAL A 93 16.13 -6.89 -0.85
N ALA A 94 17.19 -7.33 -0.17
CA ALA A 94 18.28 -8.08 -0.78
C ALA A 94 17.83 -9.49 -1.18
N GLU A 95 18.60 -10.13 -2.05
CA GLU A 95 18.35 -11.51 -2.49
C GLU A 95 18.33 -12.49 -1.31
N VAL A 96 17.29 -13.31 -1.25
CA VAL A 96 17.12 -14.41 -0.30
C VAL A 96 16.95 -15.70 -1.08
N ALA A 97 17.75 -16.71 -0.74
CA ALA A 97 17.74 -17.98 -1.45
C ALA A 97 16.35 -18.64 -1.42
N ASN A 98 15.85 -19.02 -2.59
CA ASN A 98 14.54 -19.65 -2.83
C ASN A 98 13.31 -18.76 -2.55
N ASP A 99 13.47 -17.44 -2.41
CA ASP A 99 12.34 -16.51 -2.32
C ASP A 99 12.15 -15.77 -3.66
N PRO A 100 11.05 -16.02 -4.40
CA PRO A 100 10.83 -15.40 -5.71
C PRO A 100 10.50 -13.90 -5.63
N PHE A 101 10.27 -13.36 -4.43
CA PHE A 101 9.97 -11.95 -4.22
C PHE A 101 11.22 -11.12 -3.91
N THR A 102 12.41 -11.73 -3.98
CA THR A 102 13.69 -11.07 -3.74
C THR A 102 14.71 -11.41 -4.83
N PRO A 103 15.65 -10.50 -5.16
CA PRO A 103 15.76 -9.13 -4.65
C PRO A 103 14.60 -8.24 -5.13
N ASN A 104 14.27 -7.20 -4.36
CA ASN A 104 13.27 -6.21 -4.74
C ASN A 104 13.75 -4.81 -4.36
N GLU A 105 14.33 -4.10 -5.33
CA GLU A 105 14.80 -2.72 -5.15
C GLU A 105 13.66 -1.72 -4.95
N SER A 106 12.47 -2.04 -5.46
CA SER A 106 11.30 -1.19 -5.33
C SER A 106 10.60 -1.33 -4.00
N HIS A 107 10.96 -2.33 -3.18
CA HIS A 107 10.27 -2.61 -1.94
C HIS A 107 10.22 -1.38 -1.03
N SER A 108 9.02 -1.16 -0.49
CA SER A 108 8.67 -0.04 0.35
C SER A 108 7.65 -0.46 1.39
N LEU A 109 7.58 0.31 2.47
CA LEU A 109 6.72 0.01 3.60
C LEU A 109 5.88 1.23 3.97
N ILE A 110 4.58 1.01 4.17
CA ILE A 110 3.71 1.93 4.90
C ILE A 110 3.62 1.41 6.33
N LYS A 111 4.41 1.96 7.25
CA LYS A 111 4.45 1.56 8.67
C LYS A 111 3.51 2.40 9.52
N GLY A 112 2.84 1.76 10.47
CA GLY A 112 2.02 2.45 11.47
C GLY A 112 0.75 1.69 11.81
N LYS A 113 0.03 2.14 12.85
CA LYS A 113 -1.18 1.47 13.28
C LYS A 113 -2.31 1.65 12.25
N LYS A 114 -2.82 0.56 11.69
CA LYS A 114 -3.89 0.56 10.68
C LYS A 114 -5.28 0.66 11.31
N LYS A 115 -5.60 1.83 11.87
CA LYS A 115 -6.95 2.13 12.36
C LYS A 115 -7.92 2.34 11.19
N GLY A 116 -9.23 2.25 11.45
CA GLY A 116 -10.26 2.46 10.42
C GLY A 116 -10.12 3.78 9.67
N ALA A 117 -9.73 4.87 10.35
CA ALA A 117 -9.45 6.15 9.70
C ALA A 117 -8.26 6.07 8.71
N VAL A 118 -7.21 5.34 9.08
CA VAL A 118 -6.00 5.13 8.25
C VAL A 118 -6.35 4.29 7.03
N THR A 119 -7.00 3.13 7.22
CA THR A 119 -7.34 2.23 6.11
C THR A 119 -8.36 2.86 5.17
N THR A 120 -9.28 3.67 5.70
CA THR A 120 -10.21 4.48 4.90
C THR A 120 -9.48 5.53 4.07
N ALA A 121 -8.51 6.24 4.67
CA ALA A 121 -7.70 7.21 3.95
C ALA A 121 -6.87 6.55 2.84
N ILE A 122 -6.24 5.39 3.12
CA ILE A 122 -5.51 4.62 2.10
C ILE A 122 -6.46 4.27 0.95
N ARG A 123 -7.61 3.64 1.25
CA ARG A 123 -8.59 3.23 0.23
C ARG A 123 -9.06 4.38 -0.64
N LYS A 124 -9.42 5.52 -0.04
CA LYS A 124 -9.90 6.73 -0.76
C LYS A 124 -8.84 7.27 -1.73
N ASN A 125 -7.57 7.09 -1.40
CA ASN A 125 -6.42 7.51 -2.21
C ASN A 125 -5.80 6.34 -2.98
N SER A 126 -6.59 5.28 -3.22
CA SER A 126 -6.17 4.10 -3.99
C SER A 126 -7.06 3.89 -5.21
N THR A 127 -6.45 3.41 -6.29
CA THR A 127 -7.14 2.82 -7.45
C THR A 127 -6.69 1.38 -7.60
N PHE A 128 -7.44 0.54 -8.31
CA PHE A 128 -7.00 -0.81 -8.61
C PHE A 128 -7.39 -1.25 -10.01
N ARG A 129 -6.67 -2.24 -10.53
CA ARG A 129 -7.01 -2.97 -11.76
C ARG A 129 -6.57 -4.42 -11.64
N VAL A 130 -7.29 -5.32 -12.31
CA VAL A 130 -6.89 -6.72 -12.49
C VAL A 130 -6.11 -6.82 -13.79
N VAL A 131 -5.00 -7.55 -13.77
CA VAL A 131 -4.04 -7.70 -14.87
C VAL A 131 -3.83 -9.17 -15.24
#